data_AF-A0AA42MWP3-F1
#
_entry.id   AF-A0AA42MWP3-F1
#
_cell.length_a   1.000
_cell.length_b   1.000
_cell.length_c   1.000
_cell.angle_alpha   90.00
_cell.angle_beta   90.00
_cell.angle_gamma   90.00
#
_symmetry.space_group_name_H-M   'P 1'
#
loop_
_entity.id
_entity.type
_entity.pdbx_description
1 polymer ?
#
loop_
_entity_poly.entity_id
_entity_poly.type
_entity_poly.pdbx_seq_one_letter_code
_entity_poly.pdbx_strand_id
1 'polypeptide(L)'
;MFALKTIHLEKKVSNENQIILLFDLDSFCPCMYPMLYTMKFLRFQSISTQHADLIAIKFWYEFWFEKFATSFCESFYSTSYNFEIIQCEIDNFIVYLENNKKLESNLIRLSNSEHINYTTIGHRVRSFLKFYNFLINEYLSMQSQPQLTLKEIQKIKENLNKYMTIKKKIINNFSKANKTIKSEINHNFKSMNQEMIKGLYSVISPSNSNKYNELNPFRSKNVQLRNFLIIHLMLNYGLRIGELMLR
;
A
#
# COMPACT_ATOMS: atom_id res chain seq x y z
N MET A 1 -14.40 13.61 -5.27
CA MET A 1 -14.18 12.20 -4.79
C MET A 1 -13.00 11.58 -5.54
N PHE A 2 -12.16 10.70 -4.97
CA PHE A 2 -10.92 10.23 -5.63
C PHE A 2 -10.93 8.74 -6.05
N ALA A 3 -10.36 8.43 -7.22
CA ALA A 3 -10.32 7.06 -7.77
C ALA A 3 -8.97 6.70 -8.41
N LEU A 4 -8.58 5.43 -8.31
CA LEU A 4 -7.41 4.91 -9.03
C LEU A 4 -7.85 4.31 -10.36
N LYS A 5 -7.14 4.65 -11.44
CA LYS A 5 -7.37 4.09 -12.77
C LYS A 5 -6.06 3.59 -13.36
N THR A 6 -6.10 2.42 -13.98
CA THR A 6 -4.99 1.86 -14.75
C THR A 6 -5.04 2.40 -16.18
N ILE A 7 -3.91 2.87 -16.68
CA ILE A 7 -3.75 3.41 -18.03
C ILE A 7 -2.74 2.55 -18.76
N HIS A 8 -3.12 2.10 -19.96
CA HIS A 8 -2.25 1.40 -20.90
C HIS A 8 -1.48 2.42 -21.73
N LEU A 9 -0.16 2.29 -21.77
CA LEU A 9 0.72 3.15 -22.54
C LEU A 9 1.02 2.52 -23.89
N GLU A 10 0.88 3.28 -24.97
CA GLU A 10 1.19 2.82 -26.33
C GLU A 10 2.68 2.58 -26.55
N LYS A 11 3.54 3.31 -25.84
CA LYS A 11 5.00 3.18 -25.89
C LYS A 11 5.55 2.56 -24.62
N LYS A 12 6.65 1.81 -24.76
CA LYS A 12 7.35 1.13 -23.66
C LYS A 12 8.12 2.12 -22.80
N VAL A 13 7.40 2.85 -21.96
CA VAL A 13 7.93 3.85 -21.00
C VAL A 13 7.90 3.34 -19.55
N SER A 14 7.37 2.14 -19.32
CA SER A 14 7.31 1.44 -18.03
C SER A 14 7.64 -0.04 -18.19
N ASN A 15 7.87 -0.74 -17.08
CA ASN A 15 8.21 -2.17 -17.11
C ASN A 15 7.08 -3.02 -17.72
N GLU A 16 5.82 -2.63 -17.50
CA GLU A 16 4.63 -3.42 -17.83
C GLU A 16 3.68 -2.72 -18.83
N ASN A 17 4.12 -1.64 -19.50
CA ASN A 17 3.29 -0.79 -20.39
C ASN A 17 1.99 -0.29 -19.74
N GLN A 18 1.94 -0.26 -18.42
CA GLN A 18 0.80 0.10 -17.62
C GLN A 18 1.25 0.97 -16.46
N ILE A 19 0.47 2.00 -16.17
CA ILE A 19 0.65 2.86 -15.02
C ILE A 19 -0.68 3.05 -14.31
N ILE A 20 -0.64 3.21 -12.99
CA ILE A 20 -1.83 3.55 -12.21
C ILE A 20 -1.75 5.04 -11.88
N LEU A 21 -2.85 5.77 -12.07
CA LEU A 21 -2.96 7.18 -11.69
C LEU A 21 -4.11 7.39 -10.72
N LEU A 22 -3.94 8.39 -9.85
CA LEU A 22 -4.99 8.91 -8.98
C LEU A 22 -5.74 10.03 -9.70
N PHE A 23 -7.03 9.85 -9.89
CA PHE A 23 -7.95 10.81 -10.48
C PHE A 23 -8.80 11.47 -9.42
N ASP A 24 -9.04 12.75 -9.63
CA ASP A 24 -10.16 13.45 -9.04
C ASP A 24 -11.39 13.25 -9.95
N LEU A 25 -12.47 12.74 -9.39
CA LEU A 25 -13.71 12.46 -10.10
C LEU A 25 -14.50 13.73 -10.41
N ASP A 26 -14.26 14.82 -9.69
CA ASP A 26 -15.01 16.07 -9.87
C ASP A 26 -14.46 16.83 -11.09
N SER A 27 -13.12 16.86 -11.25
CA SER A 27 -12.44 17.46 -12.41
C SER A 27 -12.17 16.49 -13.57
N PHE A 28 -12.42 15.18 -13.39
CA PHE A 28 -12.05 14.09 -14.30
C PHE A 28 -10.57 14.06 -14.69
N CYS A 29 -9.72 14.78 -13.97
CA CYS A 29 -8.29 14.92 -14.24
C CYS A 29 -7.45 14.12 -13.24
N PRO A 30 -6.25 13.66 -13.64
CA PRO A 30 -5.31 13.09 -12.69
C PRO A 30 -4.84 14.16 -11.70
N CYS A 31 -4.77 13.81 -10.41
CA CYS A 31 -4.20 14.70 -9.39
C CYS A 31 -2.75 15.01 -9.76
N MET A 32 -2.39 16.30 -9.79
CA MET A 32 -1.11 16.77 -10.32
C MET A 32 0.10 16.13 -9.62
N TYR A 33 0.21 16.27 -8.30
CA TYR A 33 1.39 15.78 -7.58
C TYR A 33 1.51 14.24 -7.57
N PRO A 34 0.44 13.46 -7.38
CA PRO A 34 0.47 12.00 -7.48
C PRO A 34 0.81 11.53 -8.90
N MET A 35 0.36 12.24 -9.93
CA MET A 35 0.75 11.98 -11.31
C MET A 35 2.26 12.17 -11.50
N LEU A 36 2.81 13.30 -11.07
CA LEU A 36 4.25 13.58 -11.17
C LEU A 36 5.08 12.54 -10.40
N TYR A 37 4.63 12.17 -9.20
CA TYR A 37 5.26 11.10 -8.42
C TYR A 37 5.25 9.76 -9.16
N THR A 38 4.12 9.43 -9.79
CA THR A 38 4.00 8.20 -10.57
C THR A 38 4.95 8.18 -11.76
N MET A 39 4.99 9.29 -12.50
CA MET A 39 5.82 9.42 -13.70
C MET A 39 7.32 9.40 -13.39
N LYS A 40 7.74 9.94 -12.24
CA LYS A 40 9.16 9.95 -11.86
C LYS A 40 9.60 8.66 -11.17
N PHE A 41 8.77 8.09 -10.29
CA PHE A 41 9.18 7.00 -9.39
C PHE A 41 8.39 5.71 -9.58
N LEU A 42 7.06 5.77 -9.53
CA LEU A 42 6.25 4.54 -9.47
C LEU A 42 6.21 3.77 -10.79
N ARG A 43 6.36 4.42 -11.95
CA ARG A 43 6.31 3.75 -13.27
C ARG A 43 7.32 2.61 -13.46
N PHE A 44 8.39 2.59 -12.65
CA PHE A 44 9.43 1.57 -12.67
C PHE A 44 9.22 0.46 -11.64
N GLN A 45 8.19 0.58 -10.81
CA GLN A 45 7.80 -0.42 -9.83
C GLN A 45 6.74 -1.35 -10.42
N SER A 46 6.59 -2.54 -9.83
CA SER A 46 5.50 -3.46 -10.21
C SER A 46 4.13 -2.84 -9.99
N ILE A 47 3.15 -3.17 -10.84
CA ILE A 47 1.76 -2.69 -10.73
C ILE A 47 1.21 -2.81 -9.29
N SER A 48 1.47 -3.94 -8.62
CA SER A 48 1.03 -4.16 -7.23
C SER A 48 1.59 -3.12 -6.25
N THR A 49 2.86 -2.73 -6.43
CA THR A 49 3.51 -1.71 -5.61
C THR A 49 2.97 -0.32 -5.93
N GLN A 50 2.76 0.00 -7.21
CA GLN A 50 2.15 1.25 -7.63
C GLN A 50 0.76 1.40 -6.99
N HIS A 51 -0.06 0.36 -7.07
CA HIS A 51 -1.40 0.33 -6.48
C HIS A 51 -1.36 0.50 -4.95
N ALA A 52 -0.46 -0.19 -4.27
CA ALA A 52 -0.32 -0.09 -2.81
C ALA A 52 0.09 1.33 -2.37
N ASP A 53 1.06 1.94 -3.05
CA ASP A 53 1.53 3.29 -2.74
C ASP A 53 0.44 4.33 -3.07
N LEU A 54 -0.24 4.20 -4.21
CA LEU A 54 -1.29 5.13 -4.63
C LEU A 54 -2.58 5.03 -3.81
N ILE A 55 -2.96 3.87 -3.28
CA ILE A 55 -4.06 3.78 -2.31
C ILE A 55 -3.75 4.61 -1.06
N ALA A 56 -2.51 4.58 -0.57
CA ALA A 56 -2.14 5.37 0.59
C ALA A 56 -2.25 6.87 0.32
N ILE A 57 -1.82 7.29 -0.88
CA ILE A 57 -1.95 8.68 -1.34
C ILE A 57 -3.42 9.05 -1.51
N LYS A 58 -4.24 8.15 -2.06
CA LYS A 58 -5.70 8.34 -2.16
C LYS A 58 -6.31 8.63 -0.79
N PHE A 59 -5.99 7.82 0.23
CA PHE A 59 -6.52 8.03 1.58
C PHE A 59 -6.09 9.35 2.19
N TRP A 60 -4.87 9.81 1.91
CA TRP A 60 -4.42 11.15 2.31
C TRP A 60 -5.26 12.25 1.64
N TYR A 61 -5.54 12.12 0.35
CA TYR A 61 -6.36 13.09 -0.38
C TYR A 61 -7.81 13.12 0.13
N GLU A 62 -8.40 11.95 0.41
CA GLU A 62 -9.73 11.84 1.03
C GLU A 62 -9.74 12.51 2.42
N PHE A 63 -8.77 12.18 3.28
CA PHE A 63 -8.61 12.81 4.59
C PHE A 63 -8.50 14.34 4.51
N TRP A 64 -7.65 14.83 3.61
CA TRP A 64 -7.43 16.27 3.46
C TRP A 64 -8.70 16.98 2.99
N PHE A 65 -9.39 16.41 2.01
CA PHE A 65 -10.63 16.96 1.48
C PHE A 65 -11.75 16.96 2.53
N GLU A 66 -11.90 15.88 3.30
CA GLU A 66 -12.87 15.81 4.39
C GLU A 66 -12.59 16.86 5.48
N LYS A 67 -11.31 17.14 5.77
CA LYS A 67 -10.94 18.10 6.82
C LYS A 67 -11.01 19.57 6.39
N PHE A 68 -10.51 19.87 5.20
CA PHE A 68 -10.31 21.25 4.74
C PHE A 68 -11.26 21.67 3.62
N ALA A 69 -12.17 20.79 3.18
CA ALA A 69 -13.11 21.00 2.09
C ALA A 69 -12.45 21.48 0.77
N THR A 70 -11.16 21.22 0.60
CA THR A 70 -10.34 21.68 -0.53
C THR A 70 -9.44 20.55 -1.01
N SER A 71 -9.07 20.58 -2.29
CA SER A 71 -8.14 19.57 -2.80
C SER A 71 -6.74 19.78 -2.21
N PHE A 72 -6.04 18.70 -1.90
CA PHE A 72 -4.66 18.81 -1.43
C PHE A 72 -3.77 19.53 -2.46
N CYS A 73 -4.03 19.34 -3.75
CA CYS A 73 -3.27 19.99 -4.81
C CYS A 73 -3.39 21.53 -4.74
N GLU A 74 -4.62 22.01 -4.63
CA GLU A 74 -4.93 23.43 -4.51
C GLU A 74 -4.38 24.02 -3.22
N SER A 75 -4.61 23.36 -2.08
CA SER A 75 -4.13 23.82 -0.78
C SER A 75 -2.60 23.89 -0.71
N PHE A 76 -1.90 22.90 -1.27
CA PHE A 76 -0.44 22.91 -1.27
C PHE A 76 0.14 24.00 -2.19
N TYR A 77 -0.53 24.31 -3.30
CA TYR A 77 -0.15 25.40 -4.19
C TYR A 77 -0.43 26.78 -3.57
N SER A 78 -1.63 26.98 -3.02
CA SER A 78 -2.06 28.28 -2.46
C SER A 78 -1.28 28.68 -1.21
N THR A 79 -0.76 27.71 -0.45
CA THR A 79 0.09 27.94 0.71
C THR A 79 1.58 28.14 0.36
N SER A 80 1.91 28.31 -0.93
CA SER A 80 3.29 28.45 -1.41
C SER A 80 4.20 27.30 -0.96
N TYR A 81 3.67 26.07 -1.03
CA TYR A 81 4.36 24.84 -0.65
C TYR A 81 4.74 24.79 0.83
N ASN A 82 3.82 25.16 1.73
CA ASN A 82 4.08 25.09 3.16
C ASN A 82 4.05 23.64 3.69
N PHE A 83 5.24 23.09 3.92
CA PHE A 83 5.45 21.73 4.43
C PHE A 83 5.07 21.55 5.90
N GLU A 84 5.04 22.62 6.70
CA GLU A 84 4.72 22.54 8.13
C GLU A 84 3.26 22.16 8.35
N ILE A 85 2.34 22.69 7.51
CA ILE A 85 0.91 22.35 7.57
C ILE A 85 0.74 20.85 7.35
N ILE A 86 1.41 20.30 6.32
CA ILE A 86 1.38 18.86 6.04
C ILE A 86 1.90 18.08 7.25
N GLN A 87 3.02 18.51 7.82
CA GLN A 87 3.65 17.85 8.96
C GLN A 87 2.73 17.79 10.19
N CYS A 88 2.03 18.87 10.50
CA CYS A 88 1.09 18.93 11.62
C CYS A 88 -0.08 17.93 11.44
N GLU A 89 -0.43 17.63 10.19
CA GLU A 89 -1.56 16.75 9.87
C GLU A 89 -1.20 15.26 9.77
N ILE A 90 0.08 14.89 9.79
CA ILE A 90 0.51 13.48 9.70
C ILE A 90 -0.03 12.65 10.87
N ASP A 91 -0.04 13.21 12.08
CA ASP A 91 -0.56 12.50 13.25
C ASP A 91 -2.09 12.33 13.18
N ASN A 92 -2.80 13.36 12.73
CA ASN A 92 -4.23 13.30 12.50
C ASN A 92 -4.58 12.28 11.41
N PHE A 93 -3.76 12.16 10.37
CA PHE A 93 -3.92 11.14 9.34
C PHE A 93 -3.70 9.72 9.87
N ILE A 94 -2.74 9.52 10.77
CA ILE A 94 -2.55 8.20 11.42
C ILE A 94 -3.82 7.83 12.21
N VAL A 95 -4.38 8.78 12.98
CA VAL A 95 -5.64 8.59 13.72
C VAL A 95 -6.81 8.34 12.77
N TYR A 96 -6.88 9.04 11.64
CA TYR A 96 -7.90 8.81 10.61
C TYR A 96 -7.83 7.38 10.03
N LEU A 97 -6.63 6.88 9.76
CA LEU A 97 -6.44 5.50 9.30
C LEU A 97 -6.82 4.46 10.37
N GLU A 98 -6.62 4.78 11.65
CA GLU A 98 -7.04 3.95 12.78
C GLU A 98 -8.58 3.89 12.88
N ASN A 99 -9.26 5.01 12.68
CA ASN A 99 -10.73 5.09 12.79
C ASN A 99 -11.48 4.74 11.51
N ASN A 100 -11.01 3.73 10.78
CA ASN A 100 -11.65 3.25 9.56
C ASN A 100 -11.89 4.33 8.49
N LYS A 101 -11.03 5.35 8.43
CA LYS A 101 -11.13 6.47 7.49
C LYS A 101 -12.38 7.33 7.73
N LYS A 102 -12.68 7.61 8.99
CA LYS A 102 -13.69 8.61 9.39
C LYS A 102 -13.01 9.77 10.09
N LEU A 103 -13.36 10.99 9.68
CA LEU A 103 -12.91 12.19 10.36
C LEU A 103 -13.70 12.37 11.66
N GLU A 104 -13.02 12.25 12.79
CA GLU A 104 -13.59 12.57 14.10
C GLU A 104 -12.68 13.58 14.79
N SER A 105 -13.25 14.75 15.13
CA SER A 105 -12.57 15.75 15.94
C SER A 105 -12.58 15.28 17.40
N ASN A 106 -11.41 15.31 18.07
CA ASN A 106 -11.19 15.04 19.51
C ASN A 106 -10.78 13.61 19.91
N LEU A 107 -10.20 12.84 18.99
CA LEU A 107 -9.67 11.53 19.34
C LEU A 107 -8.26 11.66 19.95
N ILE A 108 -8.16 11.28 21.22
CA ILE A 108 -6.89 11.08 21.88
C ILE A 108 -6.51 9.61 21.73
N ARG A 109 -5.33 9.35 21.16
CA ARG A 109 -4.77 8.00 21.11
C ARG A 109 -4.33 7.59 22.51
N LEU A 110 -5.14 6.78 23.19
CA LEU A 110 -4.84 6.27 24.53
C LEU A 110 -4.02 4.98 24.50
N SER A 111 -4.32 4.07 23.57
CA SER A 111 -3.62 2.79 23.40
C SER A 111 -3.83 2.23 21.98
N ASN A 112 -3.10 1.16 21.65
CA ASN A 112 -3.34 0.43 20.41
C ASN A 112 -4.58 -0.47 20.57
N SER A 113 -5.58 -0.34 19.71
CA SER A 113 -6.78 -1.18 19.74
C SER A 113 -6.52 -2.54 19.10
N GLU A 114 -7.01 -3.62 19.70
CA GLU A 114 -6.75 -4.99 19.27
C GLU A 114 -7.34 -5.34 17.89
N HIS A 115 -8.40 -4.64 17.46
CA HIS A 115 -9.09 -4.91 16.20
C HIS A 115 -8.47 -4.20 14.98
N ILE A 116 -7.44 -3.36 15.16
CA ILE A 116 -6.84 -2.59 14.07
C ILE A 116 -5.62 -3.29 13.49
N ASN A 117 -5.57 -3.39 12.16
CA ASN A 117 -4.40 -3.90 11.46
C ASN A 117 -3.31 -2.82 11.31
N TYR A 118 -2.56 -2.60 12.39
CA TYR A 118 -1.43 -1.68 12.43
C TYR A 118 -0.30 -1.99 11.44
N THR A 119 -0.16 -3.23 10.95
CA THR A 119 0.81 -3.53 9.88
C THR A 119 0.41 -2.83 8.57
N THR A 120 -0.87 -2.91 8.21
CA THR A 120 -1.41 -2.26 7.01
C THR A 120 -1.34 -0.74 7.14
N ILE A 121 -1.76 -0.18 8.28
CA ILE A 121 -1.64 1.27 8.54
C ILE A 121 -0.18 1.70 8.43
N GLY A 122 0.75 0.97 9.06
CA GLY A 122 2.16 1.29 8.98
C GLY A 122 2.72 1.22 7.56
N HIS A 123 2.22 0.33 6.70
CA HIS A 123 2.54 0.34 5.28
C HIS A 123 1.99 1.58 4.57
N ARG A 124 0.72 1.96 4.80
CA ARG A 124 0.11 3.15 4.20
C ARG A 124 0.85 4.43 4.59
N VAL A 125 1.15 4.61 5.87
CA VAL A 125 1.88 5.80 6.33
C VAL A 125 3.29 5.84 5.74
N ARG A 126 3.98 4.69 5.63
CA ARG A 126 5.28 4.63 4.95
C ARG A 126 5.20 5.03 3.49
N SER A 127 4.19 4.56 2.75
CA SER A 127 3.94 4.95 1.36
C SER A 127 3.68 6.45 1.23
N PHE A 128 2.86 7.02 2.11
CA PHE A 128 2.65 8.46 2.18
C PHE A 128 3.95 9.23 2.47
N LEU A 129 4.77 8.79 3.42
CA LEU A 129 6.05 9.43 3.74
C LEU A 129 7.04 9.40 2.55
N LYS A 130 7.00 8.38 1.69
CA LYS A 130 7.78 8.38 0.44
C LYS A 130 7.32 9.49 -0.51
N PHE A 131 6.00 9.63 -0.68
CA PHE A 131 5.40 10.68 -1.48
C PHE A 131 5.69 12.08 -0.91
N TYR A 132 5.61 12.23 0.41
CA TYR A 132 5.97 13.48 1.10
C TYR A 132 7.44 13.85 0.89
N ASN A 133 8.35 12.87 0.99
CA ASN A 133 9.77 13.09 0.68
C ASN A 133 9.99 13.49 -0.79
N PHE A 134 9.19 12.96 -1.72
CA PHE A 134 9.19 13.41 -3.11
C PHE A 134 8.81 14.90 -3.21
N LEU A 135 7.74 15.32 -2.53
CA LEU A 135 7.33 16.73 -2.52
C LEU A 135 8.43 17.63 -1.96
N ILE A 136 9.08 17.24 -0.86
CA ILE A 136 10.19 18.00 -0.27
C ILE A 136 11.33 18.17 -1.29
N ASN A 137 11.71 17.11 -2.00
CA ASN A 137 12.86 17.18 -2.89
C ASN A 137 12.59 18.05 -4.13
N GLU A 138 11.36 18.01 -4.65
CA GLU A 138 10.98 18.75 -5.86
C GLU A 138 10.57 20.20 -5.57
N TYR A 139 9.81 20.43 -4.49
CA TYR A 139 9.17 21.73 -4.21
C TYR A 139 9.77 22.49 -3.03
N LEU A 140 10.79 21.96 -2.36
CA LEU A 140 11.63 22.74 -1.44
C LEU A 140 12.96 23.05 -2.14
N SER A 141 12.91 23.97 -3.08
CA SER A 141 14.04 24.47 -3.87
C SER A 141 14.05 25.99 -3.89
N MET A 142 15.18 26.60 -4.27
CA MET A 142 15.26 28.07 -4.40
C MET A 142 14.27 28.62 -5.45
N GLN A 143 13.86 27.80 -6.42
CA GLN A 143 12.89 28.20 -7.45
C GLN A 143 11.46 28.30 -6.92
N SER A 144 11.10 27.40 -6.01
CA SER A 144 9.76 27.36 -5.43
C SER A 144 9.61 28.24 -4.18
N GLN A 145 10.72 28.50 -3.48
CA GLN A 145 10.77 29.40 -2.32
C GLN A 145 11.88 30.45 -2.48
N PRO A 146 11.69 31.45 -3.36
CA PRO A 146 12.69 32.48 -3.63
C PRO A 146 13.05 33.34 -2.41
N GLN A 147 12.17 33.36 -1.40
CA GLN A 147 12.38 34.07 -0.14
C GLN A 147 13.40 33.41 0.80
N LEU A 148 13.79 32.15 0.57
CA LEU A 148 14.72 31.42 1.44
C LEU A 148 16.09 31.27 0.81
N THR A 149 17.12 31.36 1.64
CA THR A 149 18.49 31.05 1.25
C THR A 149 18.73 29.55 1.17
N LEU A 150 19.76 29.12 0.42
CA LEU A 150 20.15 27.71 0.31
C LEU A 150 20.42 27.06 1.68
N LYS A 151 21.03 27.80 2.61
CA LYS A 151 21.32 27.32 3.97
C LYS A 151 20.04 27.08 4.78
N GLU A 152 19.05 27.98 4.66
CA GLU A 152 17.76 27.83 5.33
C GLU A 152 16.97 26.64 4.76
N ILE A 153 16.96 26.50 3.43
CA ILE A 153 16.35 25.34 2.75
C ILE A 153 16.98 24.03 3.25
N GLN A 154 18.31 23.95 3.32
CA GLN A 154 19.01 22.77 3.84
C GLN A 154 18.62 22.48 5.30
N LYS A 155 18.59 23.51 6.15
CA LYS A 155 18.18 23.38 7.56
C LYS A 155 16.73 22.88 7.70
N ILE A 156 15.81 23.38 6.88
CA ILE A 156 14.42 22.89 6.85
C ILE A 156 14.39 21.43 6.41
N LYS A 157 15.10 21.06 5.33
CA LYS A 157 15.19 19.66 4.88
C LYS A 157 15.71 18.74 5.98
N GLU A 158 16.74 19.14 6.71
CA GLU A 158 17.27 18.38 7.83
C GLU A 158 16.24 18.19 8.95
N ASN A 159 15.50 19.24 9.31
CA ASN A 159 14.45 19.15 10.33
C ASN A 159 13.31 18.23 9.89
N LEU A 160 12.86 18.34 8.64
CA LEU A 160 11.85 17.46 8.06
C LEU A 160 12.34 16.01 8.03
N ASN A 161 13.60 15.78 7.67
CA ASN A 161 14.21 14.44 7.67
C ASN A 161 14.31 13.83 9.08
N LYS A 162 14.65 14.63 10.09
CA LYS A 162 14.65 14.20 11.50
C LYS A 162 13.23 13.81 11.93
N TYR A 163 12.23 14.63 11.62
CA TYR A 163 10.82 14.32 11.90
C TYR A 163 10.37 13.03 11.22
N MET A 164 10.65 12.86 9.92
CA MET A 164 10.32 11.64 9.17
C MET A 164 10.98 10.40 9.78
N THR A 165 12.22 10.53 10.25
CA THR A 165 12.94 9.43 10.91
C THR A 165 12.27 9.03 12.23
N ILE A 166 11.81 10.01 13.02
CA ILE A 166 11.04 9.76 14.25
C ILE A 166 9.72 9.05 13.92
N LYS A 167 8.96 9.53 12.93
CA LYS A 167 7.70 8.88 12.52
C LYS A 167 7.92 7.46 12.00
N LYS A 168 8.97 7.21 11.21
CA LYS A 168 9.34 5.86 10.78
C LYS A 168 9.62 4.93 11.97
N LYS A 169 10.26 5.40 13.04
CA LYS A 169 10.48 4.61 14.27
C LYS A 169 9.16 4.25 14.95
N ILE A 170 8.24 5.21 15.09
CA ILE A 170 6.90 4.97 15.67
C ILE A 170 6.15 3.92 14.84
N ILE A 171 6.15 4.05 13.52
CA ILE A 171 5.52 3.10 12.60
C ILE A 171 6.17 1.72 12.65
N ASN A 172 7.48 1.64 12.85
CA ASN A 172 8.14 0.35 13.03
C ASN A 172 7.68 -0.35 14.31
N ASN A 173 7.31 0.39 15.35
CA ASN A 173 6.75 -0.17 16.58
C ASN A 173 5.35 -0.77 16.35
N PHE A 174 4.54 -0.22 15.44
CA PHE A 174 3.27 -0.82 15.01
C PHE A 174 3.44 -2.26 14.51
N SER A 175 4.52 -2.52 13.75
CA SER A 175 4.82 -3.87 13.25
C SER A 175 5.28 -4.84 14.34
N LYS A 176 5.84 -4.33 15.44
CA LYS A 176 6.29 -5.13 16.59
C LYS A 176 5.14 -5.41 17.57
N ALA A 177 4.29 -4.41 17.83
CA ALA A 177 3.12 -4.54 18.68
C ALA A 177 2.11 -5.57 18.14
N ASN A 178 1.96 -5.65 16.82
CA ASN A 178 1.13 -6.69 16.19
C ASN A 178 1.74 -8.11 16.22
N LYS A 179 3.02 -8.26 16.59
CA LYS A 179 3.59 -9.59 16.87
C LYS A 179 3.30 -10.04 18.30
N THR A 180 3.14 -9.09 19.23
CA THR A 180 2.84 -9.36 20.64
C THR A 180 1.34 -9.47 20.91
N ILE A 181 0.53 -8.65 20.24
CA ILE A 181 -0.92 -8.85 20.17
C ILE A 181 -1.11 -10.02 19.22
N LYS A 182 -1.19 -11.22 19.78
CA LYS A 182 -1.75 -12.38 19.10
C LYS A 182 -3.15 -11.96 18.66
N SER A 183 -3.27 -11.40 17.45
CA SER A 183 -4.56 -11.36 16.79
C SER A 183 -5.12 -12.77 16.92
N GLU A 184 -6.30 -12.94 17.48
CA GLU A 184 -7.02 -14.21 17.56
C GLU A 184 -7.39 -14.77 16.17
N ILE A 185 -6.65 -14.40 15.12
CA ILE A 185 -6.47 -15.23 13.95
C ILE A 185 -5.75 -16.48 14.45
N ASN A 186 -6.54 -17.48 14.85
CA ASN A 186 -6.11 -18.83 15.21
C ASN A 186 -4.88 -19.22 14.39
N HIS A 187 -3.69 -19.12 14.98
CA HIS A 187 -2.44 -19.51 14.33
C HIS A 187 -2.49 -20.98 13.87
N ASN A 188 -3.41 -21.75 14.45
CA ASN A 188 -3.77 -23.12 14.09
C ASN A 188 -4.16 -23.30 12.62
N PHE A 189 -4.65 -22.27 11.92
CA PHE A 189 -5.03 -22.37 10.49
C PHE A 189 -4.05 -21.72 9.52
N LYS A 190 -2.91 -21.20 10.00
CA LYS A 190 -1.91 -20.57 9.11
C LYS A 190 -1.08 -21.60 8.32
N SER A 191 -1.06 -22.84 8.81
CA SER A 191 -0.38 -23.98 8.20
C SER A 191 -1.22 -25.23 8.35
N MET A 192 -1.15 -26.15 7.38
CA MET A 192 -1.80 -27.44 7.47
C MET A 192 -0.96 -28.40 8.31
N ASN A 193 -1.61 -29.14 9.21
CA ASN A 193 -0.97 -30.26 9.89
C ASN A 193 -0.87 -31.49 8.95
N GLN A 194 -0.18 -32.54 9.37
CA GLN A 194 0.03 -33.73 8.51
C GLN A 194 -1.28 -34.42 8.11
N GLU A 195 -2.30 -34.39 8.97
CA GLU A 195 -3.62 -34.98 8.68
C GLU A 195 -4.38 -34.18 7.63
N MET A 196 -4.36 -32.86 7.73
CA MET A 196 -4.93 -31.93 6.75
C MET A 196 -4.21 -32.06 5.40
N ILE A 197 -2.89 -32.27 5.38
CA ILE A 197 -2.13 -32.52 4.14
C ILE A 197 -2.60 -33.83 3.49
N LYS A 198 -2.78 -34.91 4.27
CA LYS A 198 -3.31 -36.18 3.76
C LYS A 198 -4.74 -36.02 3.21
N GLY A 199 -5.59 -35.29 3.93
CA GLY A 199 -6.95 -34.96 3.48
C GLY A 199 -6.95 -34.10 2.21
N LEU A 200 -6.04 -33.15 2.08
CA LEU A 200 -5.89 -32.37 0.87
C LEU A 200 -5.51 -33.27 -0.31
N TYR A 201 -4.51 -34.13 -0.15
CA TYR A 201 -4.10 -35.08 -1.19
C TYR A 201 -5.24 -36.02 -1.61
N SER A 202 -6.09 -36.48 -0.68
CA SER A 202 -7.24 -37.32 -1.07
C SER A 202 -8.26 -36.55 -1.93
N VAL A 203 -8.48 -35.27 -1.65
CA VAL A 203 -9.36 -34.39 -2.44
C VAL A 203 -8.77 -34.06 -3.81
N ILE A 204 -7.49 -33.71 -3.90
CA ILE A 204 -6.89 -33.21 -5.16
C ILE A 204 -6.37 -34.33 -6.08
N SER A 205 -6.30 -35.58 -5.62
CA SER A 205 -5.76 -36.70 -6.41
C SER A 205 -6.51 -36.84 -7.74
N PRO A 206 -5.80 -37.00 -8.87
CA PRO A 206 -6.43 -37.17 -10.16
C PRO A 206 -7.19 -38.50 -10.25
N SER A 207 -8.27 -38.51 -11.03
CA SER A 207 -9.07 -39.71 -11.29
C SER A 207 -8.33 -40.63 -12.25
N ASN A 208 -8.15 -41.88 -11.84
CA ASN A 208 -7.52 -42.91 -12.67
C ASN A 208 -8.59 -43.75 -13.39
N SER A 209 -8.18 -44.55 -14.38
CA SER A 209 -9.07 -45.46 -15.12
C SER A 209 -9.85 -46.42 -14.21
N ASN A 210 -9.26 -46.79 -13.07
CA ASN A 210 -9.83 -47.80 -12.17
C ASN A 210 -10.52 -47.19 -10.93
N LYS A 211 -10.36 -45.88 -10.68
CA LYS A 211 -10.92 -45.21 -9.50
C LYS A 211 -11.21 -43.75 -9.81
N TYR A 212 -12.48 -43.43 -9.90
CA TYR A 212 -12.96 -42.07 -10.04
C TYR A 212 -12.93 -41.36 -8.67
N ASN A 213 -12.37 -40.16 -8.62
CA ASN A 213 -12.30 -39.39 -7.38
C ASN A 213 -13.46 -38.40 -7.33
N GLU A 214 -14.54 -38.76 -6.63
CA GLU A 214 -15.73 -37.92 -6.46
C GLU A 214 -15.46 -36.64 -5.66
N LEU A 215 -14.42 -36.65 -4.82
CA LEU A 215 -14.04 -35.50 -4.00
C LEU A 215 -13.31 -34.43 -4.80
N ASN A 216 -12.78 -34.77 -5.98
CA ASN A 216 -12.03 -33.80 -6.78
C ASN A 216 -12.99 -32.79 -7.43
N PRO A 217 -12.85 -31.48 -7.14
CA PRO A 217 -13.80 -30.47 -7.63
C PRO A 217 -13.71 -30.25 -9.15
N PHE A 218 -12.65 -30.71 -9.80
CA PHE A 218 -12.46 -30.53 -11.24
C PHE A 218 -12.88 -31.78 -12.00
N ARG A 219 -13.74 -31.64 -13.03
CA ARG A 219 -14.23 -32.79 -13.82
C ARG A 219 -13.24 -33.28 -14.88
N SER A 220 -12.38 -32.39 -15.39
CA SER A 220 -11.44 -32.71 -16.47
C SER A 220 -10.14 -33.33 -15.94
N LYS A 221 -9.76 -34.51 -16.44
CA LYS A 221 -8.53 -35.23 -16.04
C LYS A 221 -7.26 -34.40 -16.24
N ASN A 222 -7.17 -33.66 -17.34
CA ASN A 222 -6.00 -32.81 -17.62
C ASN A 222 -5.87 -31.68 -16.59
N VAL A 223 -7.01 -31.09 -16.19
CA VAL A 223 -7.04 -30.03 -15.16
C VAL A 223 -6.74 -30.60 -13.78
N GLN A 224 -7.26 -31.79 -13.46
CA GLN A 224 -6.95 -32.51 -12.22
C GLN A 224 -5.45 -32.76 -12.10
N LEU A 225 -4.81 -33.33 -13.14
CA LEU A 225 -3.38 -33.63 -13.14
C LEU A 225 -2.53 -32.36 -12.99
N ARG A 226 -2.86 -31.31 -13.76
CA ARG A 226 -2.16 -30.02 -13.68
C ARG A 226 -2.24 -29.45 -12.27
N ASN A 227 -3.45 -29.35 -11.71
CA ASN A 227 -3.66 -28.75 -10.39
C ASN A 227 -3.04 -29.60 -9.27
N PHE A 228 -3.07 -30.93 -9.39
CA PHE A 228 -2.38 -31.84 -8.49
C PHE A 228 -0.87 -31.56 -8.45
N LEU A 229 -0.23 -31.49 -9.63
CA LEU A 229 1.20 -31.21 -9.73
C LEU A 229 1.56 -29.83 -9.14
N ILE A 230 0.75 -28.81 -9.43
CA ILE A 230 0.95 -27.47 -8.86
C ILE A 230 0.94 -27.52 -7.34
N ILE A 231 -0.09 -28.10 -6.73
CA ILE A 231 -0.23 -28.14 -5.27
C ILE A 231 0.85 -29.03 -4.65
N HIS A 232 1.18 -30.17 -5.28
CA HIS A 232 2.24 -31.07 -4.83
C HIS A 232 3.60 -30.37 -4.78
N LEU A 233 3.96 -29.64 -5.83
CA LEU A 233 5.20 -28.86 -5.88
C LEU A 233 5.20 -27.73 -4.84
N MET A 234 4.09 -27.01 -4.69
CA MET A 234 3.98 -25.96 -3.67
C MET A 234 4.17 -26.49 -2.25
N LEU A 235 3.55 -27.63 -1.92
CA LEU A 235 3.62 -28.20 -0.59
C LEU A 235 4.99 -28.79 -0.26
N ASN A 236 5.60 -29.50 -1.20
CA ASN A 236 6.86 -30.21 -0.94
C ASN A 236 8.08 -29.27 -0.94
N TYR A 237 8.05 -28.23 -1.77
CA TYR A 237 9.17 -27.30 -1.92
C TYR A 237 8.92 -25.93 -1.26
N GLY A 238 7.71 -25.68 -0.74
CA GLY A 238 7.36 -24.40 -0.13
C GLY A 238 7.34 -23.24 -1.12
N LEU A 239 7.13 -23.52 -2.41
CA LEU A 239 7.20 -22.52 -3.48
C LEU A 239 6.09 -21.47 -3.33
N ARG A 240 6.45 -20.21 -3.58
CA ARG A 240 5.46 -19.13 -3.73
C ARG A 240 4.77 -19.25 -5.09
N ILE A 241 3.54 -18.77 -5.17
CA ILE A 241 2.75 -18.78 -6.42
C ILE A 241 3.52 -18.08 -7.56
N GLY A 242 4.23 -16.99 -7.27
CA GLY A 242 5.03 -16.27 -8.28
C GLY A 242 6.17 -17.11 -8.86
N GLU A 243 6.85 -17.88 -8.02
CA GLU A 243 7.97 -18.76 -8.43
C GLU A 243 7.47 -19.92 -9.29
N LEU A 244 6.33 -20.50 -8.93
CA LEU A 244 5.71 -21.58 -9.69
C LEU A 244 5.17 -21.14 -11.06
N MET A 245 4.67 -19.91 -11.13
CA MET A 245 4.09 -19.36 -12.37
C MET A 245 5.13 -18.72 -13.30
N LEU A 246 6.43 -18.75 -12.94
CA LEU A 246 7.53 -18.16 -13.71
C LEU A 246 7.24 -16.73 -14.19
N ARG A 247 6.65 -15.91 -13.31
CA ARG A 247 6.36 -14.49 -13.55
C ARG A 247 7.43 -13.60 -12.95
#